data_AF-A0A935JUI8-F1
#
_entry.id   AF-A0A935JUI8-F1
#
_cell.length_a   1.000
_cell.length_b   1.000
_cell.length_c   1.000
_cell.angle_alpha   90.00
_cell.angle_beta   90.00
_cell.angle_gamma   90.00
#
_symmetry.space_group_name_H-M   'P 1'
#
loop_
_entity.id
_entity.type
_entity.pdbx_description
1 polymer ?
#
loop_
_entity_poly.entity_id
_entity_poly.type
_entity_poly.pdbx_seq_one_letter_code
_entity_poly.pdbx_strand_id
1 'polypeptide(L)'
;MKLTRSFSSLVATFFVLMAIVLGCSSSGADCVGTVTYEGKTFEGKDKTAEQAKLNACNHYCREADPQYDAMYRIWLDSPKGKAAGSPSKQEAIFKDKDLLTYVTETCAKKCASTMNPQAQCK
;
A
#
# COMPACT_ATOMS: atom_id res chain seq x y z
N MET A 1 46.65 41.08 -23.16
CA MET A 1 45.19 40.92 -23.12
C MET A 1 44.85 39.91 -22.03
N LYS A 2 43.93 40.27 -21.14
CA LYS A 2 43.42 39.48 -20.01
C LYS A 2 42.64 38.26 -20.52
N LEU A 3 42.70 37.12 -19.83
CA LEU A 3 41.58 36.62 -19.00
C LEU A 3 41.93 35.28 -18.36
N THR A 4 42.10 35.30 -17.04
CA THR A 4 42.03 34.16 -16.12
C THR A 4 40.58 33.72 -15.92
N ARG A 5 40.33 32.42 -15.83
CA ARG A 5 39.10 31.79 -15.29
C ARG A 5 39.46 30.37 -14.85
N SER A 6 39.98 30.18 -13.63
CA SER A 6 39.23 29.91 -12.40
C SER A 6 38.16 28.82 -12.57
N PHE A 7 38.60 27.56 -12.55
CA PHE A 7 37.77 26.37 -12.37
C PHE A 7 37.79 25.99 -10.89
N SER A 8 37.04 26.71 -10.08
CA SER A 8 36.87 26.38 -8.66
C SER A 8 35.48 26.80 -8.22
N SER A 9 34.83 25.93 -7.45
CA SER A 9 33.45 26.06 -6.92
C SER A 9 32.30 25.85 -7.91
N LEU A 10 31.96 24.59 -8.19
CA LEU A 10 30.61 24.24 -8.66
C LEU A 10 30.21 22.78 -8.32
N VAL A 11 30.73 22.21 -7.22
CA VAL A 11 30.37 20.83 -6.80
C VAL A 11 29.82 20.77 -5.36
N ALA A 12 29.86 21.85 -4.59
CA ALA A 12 29.51 21.83 -3.17
C ALA A 12 28.08 22.33 -2.84
N THR A 13 27.13 22.26 -3.78
CA THR A 13 25.77 22.80 -3.56
C THR A 13 24.65 21.79 -3.80
N PHE A 14 24.97 20.50 -3.99
CA PHE A 14 23.95 19.46 -4.21
C PHE A 14 23.59 18.63 -2.96
N PHE A 15 24.24 18.86 -1.82
CA PHE A 15 24.04 18.06 -0.59
C PHE A 15 23.11 18.68 0.47
N VAL A 16 22.56 19.87 0.25
CA VAL A 16 21.74 20.59 1.26
C VAL A 16 20.23 20.55 0.97
N LEU A 17 19.80 20.03 -0.18
CA LEU A 17 18.37 19.97 -0.55
C LEU A 17 17.64 18.71 -0.08
N MET A 18 18.29 17.81 0.66
CA MET A 18 17.68 16.56 1.15
C MET A 18 17.14 16.65 2.59
N ALA A 19 17.21 17.83 3.23
CA ALA A 19 16.85 18.00 4.65
C ALA A 19 15.48 18.65 4.92
N ILE A 20 14.69 18.98 3.88
CA ILE A 20 13.40 19.66 4.06
C ILE A 20 12.35 19.01 3.16
N VAL A 21 12.00 17.76 3.45
CA VAL A 21 10.72 17.19 3.03
C VAL A 21 10.13 16.44 4.22
N LEU A 22 9.25 17.16 4.91
CA LEU A 22 8.01 16.63 5.48
C LEU A 22 8.13 15.91 6.83
N GLY A 23 8.57 16.67 7.83
CA GLY A 23 7.89 16.65 9.12
C GLY A 23 6.43 17.07 8.94
N CYS A 24 5.59 16.15 8.49
CA CYS A 24 4.14 16.29 8.58
C CYS A 24 3.71 15.49 9.82
N SER A 25 3.75 16.15 10.97
CA SER A 25 3.24 15.67 12.25
C SER A 25 1.72 15.55 12.18
N SER A 26 1.24 14.59 11.41
CA SER A 26 -0.13 14.11 11.49
C SER A 26 -0.16 13.07 12.61
N SER A 27 -0.99 13.31 13.61
CA SER A 27 -1.33 12.38 14.68
C SER A 27 -2.10 11.17 14.11
N GLY A 28 -1.43 10.38 13.26
CA GLY A 28 -2.03 9.39 12.38
C GLY A 28 -1.12 8.19 12.19
N ALA A 29 -1.60 7.04 12.67
CA ALA A 29 -0.95 5.73 12.70
C ALA A 29 0.41 5.66 13.40
N ASP A 30 0.42 4.93 14.51
CA ASP A 30 1.63 4.68 15.30
C ASP A 30 2.49 3.58 14.69
N CYS A 31 1.88 2.70 13.88
CA CYS A 31 2.53 1.58 13.22
C CYS A 31 2.23 1.52 11.71
N VAL A 32 3.24 1.18 10.93
CA VAL A 32 3.15 0.87 9.50
C VAL A 32 3.56 -0.58 9.28
N GLY A 33 2.60 -1.38 8.81
CA GLY A 33 2.79 -2.76 8.39
C GLY A 33 3.14 -2.82 6.91
N THR A 34 3.97 -3.79 6.54
CA THR A 34 4.42 -4.01 5.17
C THR A 34 4.37 -5.49 4.81
N VAL A 35 3.95 -5.79 3.58
CA VAL A 35 4.11 -7.12 2.97
C VAL A 35 4.68 -6.93 1.57
N THR A 36 5.63 -7.78 1.17
CA THR A 36 6.26 -7.72 -0.15
C THR A 36 5.90 -8.97 -0.95
N TYR A 37 5.44 -8.77 -2.18
CA TYR A 37 5.10 -9.83 -3.11
C TYR A 37 5.54 -9.43 -4.52
N GLU A 38 6.28 -10.30 -5.19
CA GLU A 38 6.78 -10.06 -6.56
C GLU A 38 7.48 -8.69 -6.74
N GLY A 39 8.27 -8.26 -5.75
CA GLY A 39 8.98 -6.99 -5.78
C GLY A 39 8.12 -5.74 -5.52
N LYS A 40 6.82 -5.90 -5.26
CA LYS A 40 5.92 -4.82 -4.83
C LYS A 40 5.70 -4.87 -3.32
N THR A 41 5.74 -3.72 -2.68
CA THR A 41 5.46 -3.58 -1.24
C THR A 41 4.08 -2.96 -1.04
N PHE A 42 3.28 -3.60 -0.20
CA PHE A 42 1.96 -3.14 0.19
C PHE A 42 2.01 -2.69 1.64
N GLU A 43 1.52 -1.47 1.89
CA GLU A 43 1.51 -0.88 3.21
C GLU A 43 0.12 -0.90 3.83
N GLY A 44 0.08 -1.07 5.15
CA GLY A 44 -1.10 -0.90 5.99
C GLY A 44 -0.75 -0.09 7.23
N LYS A 45 -1.59 0.89 7.56
CA LYS A 45 -1.34 1.78 8.70
C LYS A 45 -2.34 1.48 9.81
N ASP A 46 -1.88 1.48 11.05
CA ASP A 46 -2.75 1.35 12.23
C ASP A 46 -2.05 1.87 13.50
N LYS A 47 -2.74 1.81 14.64
CA LYS A 47 -2.19 2.10 15.98
C LYS A 47 -1.41 0.92 16.56
N THR A 48 -1.75 -0.31 16.16
CA THR A 48 -1.05 -1.52 16.62
C THR A 48 -0.27 -2.19 15.51
N ALA A 49 0.83 -2.85 15.86
CA ALA A 49 1.67 -3.56 14.89
C ALA A 49 0.89 -4.68 14.18
N GLU A 50 0.09 -5.42 14.93
CA GLU A 50 -0.72 -6.54 14.43
C GLU A 50 -1.76 -6.06 13.42
N GLN A 51 -2.48 -4.99 13.74
CA GLN A 51 -3.50 -4.46 12.84
C GLN A 51 -2.87 -3.78 11.62
N ALA A 52 -1.71 -3.14 11.77
CA ALA A 52 -0.97 -2.58 10.64
C ALA A 52 -0.53 -3.67 9.66
N LYS A 53 -0.05 -4.83 10.15
CA LYS A 53 0.26 -6.01 9.32
C LYS A 53 -0.98 -6.56 8.62
N LEU A 54 -2.10 -6.70 9.33
CA LEU A 54 -3.37 -7.14 8.73
C LEU A 54 -3.87 -6.18 7.65
N ASN A 55 -3.73 -4.87 7.88
CA ASN A 55 -4.10 -3.85 6.89
C ASN A 55 -3.21 -3.92 5.65
N ALA A 56 -1.92 -4.22 5.80
CA ALA A 56 -1.00 -4.42 4.68
C ALA A 56 -1.39 -5.67 3.87
N CYS A 57 -1.75 -6.74 4.56
CA CYS A 57 -2.30 -7.94 3.94
C CYS A 57 -3.63 -7.70 3.24
N ASN A 58 -4.56 -6.94 3.83
CA ASN A 58 -5.81 -6.53 3.18
C ASN A 58 -5.54 -5.79 1.86
N HIS A 59 -4.51 -4.92 1.85
CA HIS A 59 -4.10 -4.19 0.65
C HIS A 59 -3.53 -5.13 -0.42
N TYR A 60 -2.60 -6.00 -0.06
CA TYR A 60 -2.10 -7.07 -0.94
C TYR A 60 -3.25 -7.89 -1.54
N CYS A 61 -4.22 -8.30 -0.73
CA CYS A 61 -5.34 -9.14 -1.16
C CYS A 61 -6.21 -8.47 -2.23
N ARG A 62 -6.37 -7.16 -2.20
CA ARG A 62 -7.16 -6.46 -3.22
C ARG A 62 -6.39 -6.28 -4.53
N GLU A 63 -5.09 -6.02 -4.42
CA GLU A 63 -4.31 -5.58 -5.57
C GLU A 63 -3.57 -6.71 -6.28
N ALA A 64 -3.16 -7.75 -5.55
CA ALA A 64 -2.23 -8.76 -6.05
C ALA A 64 -2.68 -10.21 -5.83
N ASP A 65 -3.72 -10.48 -5.03
CA ASP A 65 -4.21 -11.85 -4.89
C ASP A 65 -5.01 -12.28 -6.14
N PRO A 66 -4.58 -13.36 -6.83
CA PRO A 66 -5.22 -13.80 -8.06
C PRO A 66 -6.62 -14.38 -7.85
N GLN A 67 -6.90 -14.93 -6.67
CA GLN A 67 -8.21 -15.49 -6.37
C GLN A 67 -9.23 -14.37 -6.13
N TYR A 68 -8.86 -13.30 -5.43
CA TYR A 68 -9.70 -12.11 -5.33
C TYR A 68 -9.94 -11.45 -6.70
N ASP A 69 -8.92 -11.37 -7.57
CA ASP A 69 -9.09 -10.84 -8.93
C ASP A 69 -10.15 -11.64 -9.71
N ALA A 70 -10.10 -12.98 -9.65
CA ALA A 70 -11.08 -13.84 -10.28
C ALA A 70 -12.48 -13.66 -9.68
N MET A 71 -12.60 -13.62 -8.34
CA MET A 71 -13.88 -13.41 -7.66
C MET A 71 -14.50 -12.06 -8.02
N TYR A 72 -13.71 -11.00 -8.06
CA TYR A 72 -14.14 -9.67 -8.48
C TYR A 72 -14.66 -9.65 -9.91
N ARG A 73 -13.97 -10.30 -10.86
CA ARG A 73 -14.42 -10.39 -12.27
C ARG A 73 -15.74 -11.15 -12.40
N ILE A 74 -15.88 -12.30 -11.72
CA ILE A 74 -17.13 -13.06 -11.71
C ILE A 74 -18.26 -12.21 -11.10
N TRP A 75 -17.97 -11.50 -10.02
CA TRP A 75 -18.94 -10.62 -9.38
C TRP A 75 -19.37 -9.47 -10.29
N LEU A 76 -18.45 -8.86 -11.04
CA LEU A 76 -18.77 -7.81 -12.02
C LEU A 76 -19.78 -8.28 -13.07
N ASP A 77 -19.67 -9.54 -13.52
CA ASP A 77 -20.57 -10.14 -14.51
C ASP A 77 -21.96 -10.51 -13.94
N SER A 78 -22.08 -10.57 -12.61
CA SER A 78 -23.33 -10.86 -11.90
C SER A 78 -24.35 -9.71 -11.98
N PRO A 79 -25.65 -9.96 -11.71
CA PRO A 79 -26.64 -8.89 -11.62
C PRO A 79 -26.27 -7.79 -10.61
N LYS A 80 -25.65 -8.15 -9.48
CA LYS A 80 -25.20 -7.19 -8.46
C LYS A 80 -24.07 -6.31 -8.97
N GLY A 81 -23.07 -6.89 -9.62
CA GLY A 81 -21.93 -6.15 -10.18
C GLY A 81 -22.35 -5.20 -11.30
N LYS A 82 -23.25 -5.66 -12.18
CA LYS A 82 -23.83 -4.82 -13.24
C LYS A 82 -24.63 -3.64 -12.68
N ALA A 83 -25.46 -3.88 -11.66
CA ALA A 83 -26.20 -2.81 -10.98
C ALA A 83 -25.28 -1.81 -10.25
N ALA A 84 -24.09 -2.25 -9.85
CA ALA A 84 -23.11 -1.41 -9.15
C ALA A 84 -22.29 -0.48 -10.07
N GLY A 85 -22.38 -0.62 -11.39
CA GLY A 85 -21.74 0.30 -12.34
C GLY A 85 -20.23 0.10 -12.53
N SER A 86 -19.73 -1.14 -12.44
CA SER A 86 -18.30 -1.48 -12.58
C SER A 86 -17.37 -0.74 -11.61
N PRO A 87 -17.63 -0.82 -10.30
CA PRO A 87 -16.81 -0.15 -9.28
C PRO A 87 -15.40 -0.75 -9.23
N SER A 88 -14.44 0.00 -8.71
CA SER A 88 -13.08 -0.50 -8.45
C SER A 88 -13.09 -1.68 -7.47
N LYS A 89 -11.98 -2.43 -7.42
CA LYS A 89 -11.78 -3.52 -6.46
C LYS A 89 -11.98 -3.09 -5.00
N GLN A 90 -11.53 -1.87 -4.65
CA GLN A 90 -11.69 -1.31 -3.31
C GLN A 90 -13.14 -0.97 -3.00
N GLU A 91 -13.91 -0.50 -3.97
CA GLU A 91 -15.32 -0.17 -3.78
C GLU A 91 -16.20 -1.43 -3.78
N ALA A 92 -15.82 -2.46 -4.54
CA ALA A 92 -16.55 -3.71 -4.66
C ALA A 92 -16.66 -4.45 -3.32
N ILE A 93 -15.61 -4.47 -2.49
CA ILE A 93 -15.70 -5.08 -1.14
C ILE A 93 -16.75 -4.40 -0.25
N PHE A 94 -17.05 -3.11 -0.47
CA PHE A 94 -18.08 -2.43 0.32
C PHE A 94 -19.49 -2.62 -0.26
N LYS A 95 -19.59 -3.16 -1.46
CA LYS A 95 -20.85 -3.42 -2.16
C LYS A 95 -21.24 -4.90 -2.12
N ASP A 96 -20.32 -5.78 -1.77
CA ASP A 96 -20.58 -7.21 -1.64
C ASP A 96 -19.85 -7.83 -0.44
N LYS A 97 -20.62 -8.50 0.42
CA LYS A 97 -20.13 -9.08 1.67
C LYS A 97 -19.17 -10.24 1.43
N ASP A 98 -19.37 -11.03 0.38
CA ASP A 98 -18.53 -12.20 0.12
C ASP A 98 -17.13 -11.76 -0.34
N LEU A 99 -17.06 -10.69 -1.14
CA LEU A 99 -15.80 -10.03 -1.49
C LEU A 99 -15.10 -9.46 -0.25
N LEU A 100 -15.83 -8.79 0.65
CA LEU A 100 -15.27 -8.28 1.90
C LEU A 100 -14.69 -9.40 2.77
N THR A 101 -15.50 -10.42 3.05
CA THR A 101 -15.12 -11.56 3.90
C THR A 101 -13.94 -12.31 3.31
N TYR A 102 -13.89 -12.47 1.98
CA TYR A 102 -12.72 -13.08 1.34
C TYR A 102 -11.45 -12.27 1.63
N VAL A 103 -11.47 -10.96 1.41
CA VAL A 103 -10.30 -10.10 1.63
C VAL A 103 -9.88 -10.11 3.10
N THR A 104 -10.79 -9.87 4.03
CA THR A 104 -10.47 -9.62 5.45
C THR A 104 -10.28 -10.89 6.27
N GLU A 105 -10.98 -11.98 5.95
CA GLU A 105 -10.99 -13.18 6.78
C GLU A 105 -10.31 -14.38 6.13
N THR A 106 -10.22 -14.44 4.81
CA THR A 106 -9.58 -15.56 4.11
C THR A 106 -8.18 -15.18 3.65
N CYS A 107 -8.08 -14.23 2.72
CA CYS A 107 -6.81 -13.85 2.13
C CYS A 107 -5.91 -13.16 3.16
N ALA A 108 -6.40 -12.18 3.92
CA ALA A 108 -5.54 -11.45 4.85
C ALA A 108 -4.99 -12.32 5.98
N LYS A 109 -5.77 -13.27 6.50
CA LYS A 109 -5.29 -14.24 7.51
C LYS A 109 -4.22 -15.17 6.93
N LYS A 110 -4.41 -15.64 5.70
CA LYS A 110 -3.41 -16.44 4.97
C LYS A 110 -2.13 -15.64 4.71
N CYS A 111 -2.26 -14.39 4.26
CA CYS A 111 -1.12 -13.50 4.07
C CYS A 111 -0.35 -13.30 5.38
N ALA A 112 -1.05 -13.03 6.49
CA ALA A 112 -0.44 -12.83 7.79
C ALA A 112 0.33 -14.07 8.29
N SER A 113 -0.14 -15.28 7.97
CA SER A 113 0.53 -16.52 8.38
C SER A 113 1.65 -16.98 7.45
N THR A 114 1.59 -16.63 6.16
CA THR A 114 2.49 -17.22 5.14
C THR A 114 3.49 -16.24 4.54
N MET A 115 3.23 -14.94 4.60
CA MET A 115 4.05 -13.91 3.93
C MET A 115 4.91 -13.09 4.90
N ASN A 116 4.86 -13.42 6.20
CA ASN A 116 5.65 -12.79 7.25
C ASN A 116 5.66 -11.25 7.19
N PRO A 117 4.50 -10.59 7.24
CA PRO A 117 4.42 -9.13 7.20
C PRO A 117 5.15 -8.49 8.38
N GLN A 118 5.88 -7.42 8.11
CA GLN A 118 6.63 -6.66 9.10
C GLN A 118 5.85 -5.45 9.56
N ALA A 119 6.13 -4.93 10.76
CA ALA A 119 5.60 -3.65 11.21
C ALA A 119 6.70 -2.82 11.84
N GLN A 120 6.66 -1.51 11.59
CA GLN A 120 7.49 -0.51 12.23
C GLN A 120 6.59 0.46 12.96
N CYS A 121 6.82 0.64 14.26
CA CYS A 121 6.09 1.58 15.09
C CYS A 121 6.98 2.74 15.51
N LYS A 122 6.39 3.92 15.68
CA LYS A 122 7.06 5.15 16.11
C LYS A 122 7.20 5.25 17.63
#